data_AF-A0A6G7PYW5-F1
#
_entry.id   AF-A0A6G7PYW5-F1
#
_cell.length_a   1.000
_cell.length_b   1.000
_cell.length_c   1.000
_cell.angle_alpha   90.00
_cell.angle_beta   90.00
_cell.angle_gamma   90.00
#
_symmetry.space_group_name_H-M   'P 1'
#
loop_
_entity.id
_entity.type
_entity.pdbx_description
1 polymer ?
#
loop_
_entity_poly.entity_id
_entity_poly.type
_entity_poly.pdbx_seq_one_letter_code
_entity_poly.pdbx_strand_id
1 'polypeptide(L)' 'MDDRERLKVLIPHWIEHNQEHAKEFESWAEKAGEAAEDLRQAARLVYEANEALKRAAERL' A
#
# COMPACT_ATOMS: atom_id res chain seq x y z
N MET A 1 15.93 14.13 15.35
CA MET A 1 15.82 12.98 14.43
C MET A 1 16.05 13.54 13.05
N ASP A 2 17.04 13.03 12.33
CA ASP A 2 17.31 13.43 10.95
C ASP A 2 16.15 12.97 10.04
N ASP A 3 15.90 13.67 8.93
CA ASP A 3 14.79 13.35 8.03
C ASP A 3 14.92 11.91 7.48
N ARG A 4 16.14 11.44 7.27
CA ARG A 4 16.43 10.05 6.86
C ARG A 4 16.04 9.04 7.93
N GLU A 5 16.30 9.31 9.21
CA GLU A 5 15.91 8.43 10.32
C GLU A 5 14.39 8.37 10.46
N ARG A 6 13.71 9.51 10.26
CA ARG A 6 12.24 9.56 10.25
C ARG A 6 11.65 8.71 9.12
N LEU A 7 12.25 8.74 7.93
CA LEU A 7 11.81 7.91 6.80
C LEU A 7 11.97 6.41 7.07
N LYS A 8 13.02 5.98 7.80
CA LYS A 8 13.19 4.57 8.21
C LYS A 8 12.07 4.05 9.10
N VAL A 9 11.37 4.93 9.82
CA VAL A 9 10.20 4.58 10.64
C VAL A 9 8.90 4.68 9.84
N LEU A 10 8.75 5.73 9.03
CA LEU A 10 7.51 5.98 8.29
C LEU A 10 7.27 4.97 7.16
N ILE A 11 8.31 4.59 6.42
CA ILE A 11 8.12 3.72 5.25
C ILE A 11 7.57 2.34 5.63
N PRO A 12 8.10 1.62 6.65
CA PRO A 12 7.50 0.37 7.11
C PRO A 12 6.05 0.53 7.55
N HIS A 13 5.73 1.63 8.27
CA HIS A 13 4.37 1.91 8.73
C HIS A 13 3.41 2.13 7.55
N TRP A 14 3.81 2.88 6.52
CA TRP A 14 3.00 3.05 5.31
C TRP A 14 2.80 1.74 4.56
N ILE A 15 3.81 0.88 4.47
CA ILE A 15 3.69 -0.44 3.82
C ILE A 15 2.63 -1.28 4.54
N GLU A 16 2.68 -1.34 5.87
CA GLU A 16 1.70 -2.07 6.69
C GLU A 16 0.28 -1.52 6.46
N HIS A 17 0.10 -0.21 6.58
CA HIS A 17 -1.21 0.41 6.41
C HIS A 17 -1.78 0.25 4.99
N ASN A 18 -0.92 0.35 3.97
CA ASN A 18 -1.29 0.11 2.59
C ASN A 18 -1.75 -1.34 2.37
N GLN A 19 -1.12 -2.33 3.02
CA GLN A 19 -1.57 -3.71 2.94
C GLN A 19 -2.95 -3.91 3.56
N GLU A 20 -3.28 -3.19 4.64
CA GLU A 20 -4.63 -3.21 5.23
C GLU A 20 -5.66 -2.65 4.23
N HIS A 21 -5.38 -1.48 3.65
CA HIS A 21 -6.26 -0.86 2.64
C HIS A 21 -6.46 -1.75 1.42
N ALA A 22 -5.40 -2.33 0.87
CA ALA A 22 -5.49 -3.19 -0.31
C ALA A 22 -6.38 -4.41 -0.04
N LYS A 23 -6.24 -5.05 1.13
CA LYS A 23 -7.10 -6.18 1.54
C LYS A 23 -8.56 -5.74 1.73
N GLU A 24 -8.79 -4.56 2.30
CA GLU A 24 -10.14 -4.01 2.44
C GLU A 24 -10.79 -3.75 1.08
N PHE A 25 -10.04 -3.18 0.13
CA PHE A 25 -10.52 -2.98 -1.24
C PHE A 25 -10.88 -4.29 -1.92
N GLU A 26 -10.05 -5.33 -1.77
CA GLU A 26 -10.31 -6.67 -2.29
C GLU A 26 -11.59 -7.27 -1.68
N SER A 27 -11.80 -7.11 -0.37
CA SER A 27 -13.01 -7.60 0.30
C SER A 27 -14.27 -6.86 -0.17
N TRP A 28 -14.20 -5.56 -0.38
CA TRP A 28 -15.33 -4.78 -0.90
C TRP A 28 -15.61 -5.07 -2.37
N ALA A 29 -14.59 -5.40 -3.17
CA ALA A 29 -14.75 -5.77 -4.56
C ALA A 29 -15.69 -6.98 -4.75
N GLU A 30 -15.79 -7.88 -3.77
CA GLU A 30 -16.74 -9.00 -3.78
C GLU A 30 -18.22 -8.54 -3.77
N LYS A 31 -18.49 -7.34 -3.26
CA LYS A 31 -19.84 -6.80 -3.03
C LYS A 31 -20.15 -5.57 -3.90
N ALA A 32 -19.19 -5.09 -4.68
CA ALA A 32 -19.24 -3.79 -5.34
C ALA A 32 -19.91 -3.79 -6.74
N GLY A 33 -20.36 -4.96 -7.23
CA GLY A 33 -21.01 -5.06 -8.54
C GLY A 33 -20.12 -4.55 -9.68
N GLU A 34 -20.58 -3.54 -10.43
CA GLU A 34 -19.85 -2.95 -11.56
C GLU A 34 -18.53 -2.30 -11.14
N ALA A 35 -18.41 -1.81 -9.89
CA ALA A 35 -17.20 -1.17 -9.38
C ALA A 35 -16.13 -2.17 -8.87
N ALA A 36 -16.40 -3.48 -8.95
CA ALA A 36 -15.50 -4.50 -8.43
C ALA A 36 -14.11 -4.47 -9.09
N GLU A 37 -14.04 -4.19 -10.40
CA GLU A 37 -12.75 -4.16 -11.10
C GLU A 37 -11.92 -2.93 -10.75
N ASP A 38 -12.56 -1.78 -10.52
CA ASP A 38 -11.87 -0.56 -10.08
C ASP A 38 -11.27 -0.74 -8.68
N LEU A 39 -12.00 -1.40 -7.77
CA LEU A 39 -11.50 -1.71 -6.43
C LEU A 39 -10.32 -2.70 -6.45
N ARG A 40 -10.40 -3.74 -7.30
CA ARG A 40 -9.27 -4.66 -7.51
C ARG A 40 -8.07 -3.94 -8.13
N GLN A 41 -8.31 -3.03 -9.07
CA GLN A 41 -7.26 -2.21 -9.65
C GLN A 41 -6.60 -1.30 -8.61
N ALA A 42 -7.40 -0.67 -7.73
CA ALA A 42 -6.88 0.12 -6.63
C ALA A 42 -5.99 -0.70 -5.70
N ALA A 43 -6.42 -1.91 -5.31
CA ALA A 43 -5.62 -2.83 -4.49
C ALA A 43 -4.27 -3.17 -5.16
N ARG A 44 -4.28 -3.51 -6.45
CA ARG A 44 -3.07 -3.79 -7.23
C ARG A 44 -2.08 -2.62 -7.22
N LEU A 45 -2.57 -1.40 -7.46
CA LEU A 45 -1.74 -0.19 -7.45
C LEU A 45 -1.15 0.09 -6.06
N VAL A 46 -1.89 -0.17 -4.99
CA VAL A 46 -1.38 -0.04 -3.62
C VAL A 46 -0.27 -1.06 -3.34
N TYR A 47 -0.40 -2.31 -3.82
CA TYR A 47 0.68 -3.30 -3.72
C TYR A 47 1.92 -2.88 -4.53
N GLU A 48 1.75 -2.34 -5.74
CA GLU A 48 2.87 -1.81 -6.54
C GLU A 48 3.58 -0.65 -5.85
N ALA A 49 2.82 0.25 -5.20
CA ALA A 49 3.38 1.32 -4.38
C ALA A 49 4.20 0.76 -3.22
N ASN A 50 3.74 -0.31 -2.57
CA ASN A 50 4.49 -0.99 -1.51
C ASN A 50 5.82 -1.57 -2.01
N GLU A 51 5.88 -2.12 -3.23
CA GLU A 51 7.14 -2.58 -3.82
C GLU A 51 8.12 -1.42 -4.06
N ALA A 52 7.61 -0.25 -4.49
CA ALA A 52 8.44 0.95 -4.60
C ALA A 52 8.94 1.44 -3.24
N LEU A 53 8.09 1.42 -2.21
CA LEU A 53 8.44 1.77 -0.83
C LEU A 53 9.49 0.82 -0.24
N LYS A 54 9.39 -0.49 -0.46
CA LYS A 54 10.40 -1.46 -0.04
C LYS A 54 11.78 -1.13 -0.62
N ARG A 55 11.84 -0.89 -1.94
CA ARG A 55 13.09 -0.47 -2.61
C ARG A 55 13.63 0.86 -2.08
N ALA A 56 12.76 1.78 -1.70
CA ALA A 56 13.17 3.03 -1.07
C ALA A 56 13.77 2.77 0.33
N ALA A 57 13.14 1.93 1.15
CA ALA A 57 13.63 1.55 2.46
C ALA A 57 15.03 0.89 2.41
N GLU A 58 15.26 0.01 1.44
CA GLU A 58 16.57 -0.65 1.22
C GLU A 58 17.70 0.32 0.88
N ARG A 59 17.39 1.51 0.36
CA ARG A 59 18.37 2.52 -0.05
C ARG A 59 18.62 3.60 1.01
N LEU A 60 17.92 3.54 2.15
CA LEU A 60 18.05 4.48 3.27
C LEU A 60 18.90 3.91 4.40
#